data_AF-A0A4Y2D4Y1-F1
#
_entry.id   AF-A0A4Y2D4Y1-F1
#
_cell.length_a   1.000
_cell.length_b   1.000
_cell.length_c   1.000
_cell.angle_alpha   90.00
_cell.angle_beta   90.00
_cell.angle_gamma   90.00
#
_symmetry.space_group_name_H-M   'P 1'
#
loop_
_entity.id
_entity.type
_entity.pdbx_description
1 polymer ?
#
loop_
_entity_poly.entity_id
_entity_poly.type
_entity_poly.pdbx_seq_one_letter_code
_entity_poly.pdbx_strand_id
1 'polypeptide(L)'
;MPRPVLVDDFTPERETYEKIKKQVVVIGQVVDLIVLPAALTPDFMDIFMLKEGKGKVKDRFYSSKDLRNSNLVIECKKSILFLHAISGCDITSGFYGKGKLQAVQLFNHSKYLQAIPEIFNNPK
;
A
#
# COMPACT_ATOMS: atom_id res chain seq x y z
N MET A 1 -38.91 39.88 2.33
CA MET A 1 -37.79 39.28 3.08
C MET A 1 -36.93 38.48 2.09
N PRO A 2 -35.79 38.98 1.61
CA PRO A 2 -34.84 38.16 0.85
C PRO A 2 -34.02 37.30 1.83
N ARG A 3 -33.80 36.02 1.50
CA ARG A 3 -32.88 35.13 2.24
C ARG A 3 -31.42 35.54 1.95
N PRO A 4 -30.49 35.44 2.93
CA PRO A 4 -29.07 35.68 2.65
C PRO A 4 -28.51 34.55 1.77
N VAL A 5 -27.86 34.94 0.68
CA VAL A 5 -26.98 34.06 -0.10
C VAL A 5 -25.68 33.94 0.71
N LEU A 6 -25.37 32.74 1.17
CA LEU A 6 -24.03 32.45 1.68
C LEU A 6 -23.09 32.50 0.47
N VAL A 7 -22.20 33.48 0.50
CA VAL A 7 -21.13 33.65 -0.47
C VAL A 7 -20.22 32.44 -0.32
N ASP A 8 -20.07 31.66 -1.39
CA ASP A 8 -19.10 30.58 -1.44
C ASP A 8 -17.69 31.18 -1.28
N ASP A 9 -17.00 30.82 -0.19
CA ASP A 9 -15.59 31.15 0.02
C ASP A 9 -14.74 30.43 -1.03
N PHE A 10 -14.57 31.10 -2.17
CA PHE A 10 -13.67 30.71 -3.25
C PHE A 10 -12.23 30.79 -2.74
N THR A 11 -11.64 29.66 -2.34
CA THR A 11 -10.23 29.55 -1.95
C THR A 11 -9.41 29.10 -3.18
N PRO A 12 -8.64 29.99 -3.83
CA PRO A 12 -7.92 29.70 -5.09
C PRO A 12 -6.84 28.62 -4.95
N GLU A 13 -6.45 28.31 -3.70
CA GLU A 13 -5.45 27.30 -3.40
C GLU A 13 -5.94 25.90 -3.79
N ARG A 14 -7.22 25.57 -3.58
CA ARG A 14 -7.77 24.23 -3.91
C ARG A 14 -7.81 23.94 -5.40
N GLU A 15 -8.17 24.92 -6.22
CA GLU A 15 -8.21 24.76 -7.69
C GLU A 15 -6.83 24.65 -8.32
N THR A 16 -5.79 25.11 -7.64
CA THR A 16 -4.40 25.04 -8.14
C THR A 16 -3.76 23.66 -7.87
N TYR A 17 -4.23 22.90 -6.87
CA TYR A 17 -3.79 21.50 -6.64
C TYR A 17 -4.36 20.50 -7.66
N GLU A 18 -5.45 20.84 -8.33
CA GLU A 18 -6.00 20.05 -9.44
C GLU A 18 -5.20 20.21 -10.75
N LYS A 19 -4.14 21.04 -10.75
CA LYS A 19 -3.21 21.19 -11.89
C LYS A 19 -2.13 20.10 -11.85
N ILE A 20 -2.25 19.17 -12.79
CA ILE A 20 -1.32 18.09 -13.16
C ILE A 20 -1.24 16.98 -12.10
N LYS A 21 -2.12 15.96 -12.22
CA LYS A 21 -1.87 14.65 -11.60
C LYS A 21 -0.56 14.08 -12.16
N LYS A 22 0.54 14.26 -11.43
CA LYS A 22 1.78 13.51 -11.68
C LYS A 22 1.50 12.04 -11.36
N GLN A 23 1.44 11.22 -12.39
CA GLN A 23 1.27 9.78 -12.24
C GLN A 23 2.64 9.12 -12.07
N VAL A 24 2.83 8.40 -10.97
CA VAL A 24 4.08 7.68 -10.68
C VAL A 24 3.90 6.21 -11.08
N VAL A 25 4.81 5.71 -11.90
CA VAL A 25 4.85 4.30 -12.32
C VAL A 25 6.20 3.70 -11.92
N VAL A 26 6.16 2.61 -11.17
CA VAL A 26 7.32 1.82 -10.76
C VAL A 26 7.44 0.63 -11.71
N ILE A 27 8.55 0.50 -12.43
CA ILE A 27 8.81 -0.63 -13.32
C ILE A 27 9.66 -1.65 -12.57
N GLY A 28 9.19 -2.90 -12.47
CA GLY A 28 9.95 -3.93 -11.76
C GLY A 28 9.40 -5.35 -11.96
N GLN A 29 10.29 -6.34 -11.83
CA GLN A 29 9.92 -7.75 -11.93
C GLN A 29 9.33 -8.32 -10.62
N VAL A 30 9.70 -7.74 -9.48
CA VAL A 30 9.34 -8.21 -8.14
C VAL A 30 8.03 -7.56 -7.70
N VAL A 31 6.93 -8.32 -7.77
CA VAL A 31 5.58 -7.83 -7.43
C VAL A 31 5.44 -7.41 -5.97
N ASP A 32 6.28 -7.93 -5.08
CA ASP A 32 6.27 -7.55 -3.68
C ASP A 32 6.62 -6.07 -3.46
N LEU A 33 7.25 -5.41 -4.45
CA LEU A 33 7.62 -4.00 -4.35
C LEU A 33 6.41 -3.07 -4.19
N ILE A 34 5.23 -3.44 -4.71
CA ILE A 34 4.02 -2.61 -4.58
C ILE A 34 3.48 -2.55 -3.14
N VAL A 35 3.94 -3.42 -2.25
CA VAL A 35 3.60 -3.38 -0.83
C VAL A 35 4.10 -2.08 -0.18
N LEU A 36 5.29 -1.61 -0.58
CA LEU A 36 5.86 -0.36 -0.07
C LEU A 36 4.99 0.88 -0.36
N PRO A 37 4.64 1.19 -1.62
CA PRO A 37 3.77 2.32 -1.90
C PRO A 37 2.37 2.13 -1.35
N ALA A 38 1.80 0.92 -1.33
CA ALA A 38 0.49 0.69 -0.71
C ALA A 38 0.47 1.01 0.79
N ALA A 39 1.61 0.85 1.48
CA ALA A 39 1.75 1.15 2.91
C ALA A 39 2.12 2.61 3.21
N LEU A 40 2.96 3.23 2.38
CA LEU A 40 3.61 4.51 2.69
C LEU A 40 2.99 5.72 1.98
N THR A 41 2.21 5.51 0.92
CA THR A 41 1.62 6.62 0.17
C THR A 41 0.35 7.15 0.83
N PRO A 42 0.07 8.46 0.76
CA PRO A 42 -1.20 9.01 1.20
C PRO A 42 -2.41 8.36 0.48
N ASP A 43 -3.56 8.29 1.15
CA ASP A 43 -4.77 7.62 0.64
C ASP A 43 -5.37 8.26 -0.63
N PHE A 44 -5.01 9.51 -0.94
CA PHE A 44 -5.43 10.21 -2.16
C PHE A 44 -4.49 10.00 -3.35
N MET A 45 -3.28 9.45 -3.13
CA MET A 45 -2.32 9.16 -4.20
C MET A 45 -2.41 7.70 -4.63
N ASP A 46 -2.27 7.46 -5.94
CA ASP A 46 -2.12 6.11 -6.48
C ASP A 46 -0.81 5.99 -7.25
N ILE A 47 0.00 5.03 -6.85
CA ILE A 47 1.21 4.60 -7.53
C ILE A 47 0.93 3.30 -8.25
N PHE A 48 1.27 3.27 -9.54
CA PHE A 48 1.16 2.07 -10.35
C PHE A 48 2.48 1.32 -10.36
N MET A 49 2.43 -0.01 -10.35
CA MET A 49 3.58 -0.86 -10.66
C MET A 49 3.35 -1.55 -11.99
N LEU A 50 4.27 -1.40 -12.93
CA LEU A 50 4.34 -2.15 -14.17
C LEU A 50 5.28 -3.34 -13.99
N LYS A 51 4.71 -4.54 -14.05
CA LYS A 51 5.46 -5.78 -14.18
C LYS A 51 5.54 -6.17 -15.65
N GLU A 52 6.73 -6.08 -16.21
CA GLU A 52 6.99 -6.51 -17.59
C GLU A 52 6.77 -8.03 -17.72
N GLY A 53 6.02 -8.39 -18.76
CA GLY A 53 5.84 -9.76 -19.16
C GLY A 53 7.12 -10.37 -19.71
N LYS A 54 7.17 -11.71 -19.74
CA LYS A 54 8.25 -12.46 -20.40
C LYS A 54 7.66 -13.44 -21.41
N GLY A 55 8.23 -13.46 -22.63
CA GLY A 55 7.77 -14.33 -23.71
C GLY A 55 6.33 -14.03 -24.13
N LYS A 56 5.43 -15.01 -23.97
CA LYS A 56 4.00 -14.88 -24.32
C LYS A 56 3.15 -14.23 -23.22
N VAL A 57 3.73 -13.95 -22.05
CA VAL A 57 3.03 -13.31 -20.95
C VAL A 57 2.99 -11.81 -21.20
N LYS A 58 1.80 -11.19 -21.13
CA LYS A 58 1.63 -9.74 -21.23
C LYS A 58 2.07 -9.03 -19.96
N ASP A 59 2.41 -7.76 -20.12
CA ASP A 59 2.65 -6.84 -19.01
C ASP A 59 1.43 -6.75 -18.09
N ARG A 60 1.68 -6.48 -16.81
CA ARG A 60 0.64 -6.31 -15.80
C ARG A 60 0.85 -5.01 -15.04
N PHE A 61 -0.24 -4.27 -14.87
CA PHE A 61 -0.29 -3.13 -13.98
C PHE A 61 -0.91 -3.53 -12.65
N TYR A 62 -0.35 -3.01 -11.57
CA TYR A 62 -0.87 -3.12 -10.22
C TYR A 62 -1.05 -1.73 -9.64
N SER A 63 -2.21 -1.44 -9.06
CA SER A 63 -2.48 -0.17 -8.38
C SER A 63 -2.21 -0.33 -6.88
N SER A 64 -1.47 0.63 -6.31
CA SER A 64 -1.24 0.70 -4.86
C SER A 64 -2.55 0.92 -4.11
N LYS A 65 -3.49 1.68 -4.70
CA LYS A 65 -4.80 1.95 -4.15
C LYS A 65 -5.67 0.69 -4.14
N ASP A 66 -5.68 -0.08 -5.24
CA ASP A 66 -6.41 -1.35 -5.30
C ASP A 66 -5.87 -2.34 -4.27
N LEU A 67 -4.54 -2.45 -4.16
CA LEU A 67 -3.91 -3.31 -3.15
C LEU A 67 -4.30 -2.88 -1.73
N ARG A 68 -4.24 -1.59 -1.42
CA ARG A 68 -4.64 -1.01 -0.13
C ARG A 68 -6.10 -1.25 0.22
N ASN A 69 -6.99 -1.26 -0.77
CA ASN A 69 -8.43 -1.51 -0.60
C ASN A 69 -8.79 -2.99 -0.61
N SER A 70 -7.82 -3.90 -0.78
CA SER A 70 -8.06 -5.33 -0.68
C SER A 70 -8.29 -5.76 0.78
N ASN A 71 -9.15 -6.76 0.98
CA ASN A 71 -9.46 -7.28 2.32
C ASN A 71 -8.21 -7.66 3.12
N LEU A 72 -7.20 -8.23 2.45
CA LEU A 72 -5.92 -8.62 3.06
C LEU A 72 -5.18 -7.42 3.67
N VAL A 73 -5.15 -6.30 2.95
CA VAL A 73 -4.41 -5.11 3.38
C VAL A 73 -5.22 -4.29 4.39
N ILE A 74 -6.55 -4.28 4.31
CA ILE A 74 -7.40 -3.59 5.29
C ILE A 74 -7.18 -4.18 6.69
N GLU A 75 -7.20 -5.51 6.82
CA GLU A 75 -6.98 -6.18 8.11
C GLU A 75 -5.56 -5.97 8.66
N CYS A 76 -4.58 -5.78 7.76
CA CYS A 76 -3.17 -5.70 8.10
C CYS A 76 -2.55 -4.31 7.90
N LYS A 77 -3.34 -3.23 7.74
CA LYS A 77 -2.84 -1.93 7.22
C LYS A 77 -1.62 -1.40 7.98
N LYS A 78 -1.64 -1.50 9.32
CA LYS A 78 -0.54 -1.05 10.20
C LYS A 78 0.64 -2.01 10.26
N SER A 79 0.43 -3.25 9.85
CA SER A 79 1.36 -4.38 10.03
C SER A 79 1.93 -4.88 8.71
N ILE A 80 1.50 -4.33 7.56
CA ILE A 80 1.81 -4.88 6.25
C ILE A 80 3.31 -4.88 5.95
N LEU A 81 4.03 -3.84 6.35
CA LEU A 81 5.49 -3.78 6.18
C LEU A 81 6.20 -4.81 7.06
N PHE A 82 5.75 -4.96 8.31
CA PHE A 82 6.25 -5.98 9.23
C PHE A 82 5.97 -7.40 8.72
N LEU A 83 4.73 -7.66 8.28
CA LEU A 83 4.32 -8.93 7.68
C LEU A 83 5.13 -9.25 6.44
N HIS A 84 5.36 -8.26 5.57
CA HIS A 84 6.21 -8.44 4.40
C HIS A 84 7.64 -8.82 4.79
N ALA A 85 8.22 -8.14 5.78
CA ALA A 85 9.58 -8.41 6.26
C ALA A 85 9.74 -9.83 6.84
N ILE A 86 8.77 -10.33 7.62
CA ILE A 86 8.87 -11.66 8.27
C ILE A 86 8.39 -12.81 7.39
N SER A 87 7.49 -12.56 6.45
CA SER A 87 7.01 -13.58 5.50
C SER A 87 7.97 -13.82 4.35
N GLY A 88 8.89 -12.88 4.11
CA GLY A 88 9.88 -12.91 3.06
C GLY A 88 9.32 -12.45 1.71
N CYS A 89 10.11 -11.66 0.99
CA CYS A 89 10.03 -11.49 -0.46
C CYS A 89 10.61 -12.74 -1.17
N ASP A 90 10.29 -12.92 -2.46
CA ASP A 90 10.74 -14.05 -3.29
C ASP A 90 12.27 -14.30 -3.27
N ILE A 91 13.08 -13.33 -2.85
CA ILE A 91 14.55 -13.41 -2.73
C ILE A 91 15.09 -13.36 -1.28
N THR A 92 14.23 -13.32 -0.27
CA THR A 92 14.63 -13.19 1.15
C THR A 92 14.08 -14.32 2.00
N SER A 93 14.78 -14.68 3.08
CA SER A 93 14.34 -15.68 4.05
C SER A 93 13.05 -15.25 4.76
N GLY A 94 12.15 -16.20 5.01
CA GLY A 94 10.97 -16.05 5.87
C GLY A 94 10.93 -17.11 6.97
N PHE A 95 9.80 -17.25 7.66
CA PHE A 95 9.61 -18.28 8.69
C PHE A 95 9.90 -19.69 8.17
N TYR A 96 10.73 -20.44 8.90
CA TYR A 96 11.09 -21.81 8.53
C TYR A 96 9.86 -22.71 8.41
N GLY A 97 9.73 -23.39 7.27
CA GLY A 97 8.61 -24.29 7.00
C GLY A 97 7.24 -23.60 6.86
N LYS A 98 7.20 -22.28 6.65
CA LYS A 98 5.95 -21.52 6.51
C LYS A 98 5.93 -20.71 5.20
N GLY A 99 4.82 -20.80 4.46
CA GLY A 99 4.56 -19.92 3.32
C GLY A 99 3.99 -18.55 3.73
N LYS A 100 3.96 -17.58 2.80
CA LYS A 100 3.44 -16.20 3.03
C LYS A 100 2.05 -16.19 3.70
N LEU A 101 1.11 -17.01 3.20
CA LEU A 101 -0.23 -17.11 3.79
C LEU A 101 -0.21 -17.66 5.23
N GLN A 102 0.63 -18.67 5.50
CA GLN A 102 0.76 -19.24 6.84
C GLN A 102 1.42 -18.26 7.82
N ALA A 103 2.32 -17.40 7.34
CA ALA A 103 2.89 -16.31 8.13
C ALA A 103 1.82 -15.28 8.53
N VAL A 104 0.93 -14.90 7.60
CA VAL A 104 -0.22 -14.02 7.90
C VAL A 104 -1.18 -14.68 8.89
N GLN A 105 -1.49 -15.97 8.71
CA GLN A 105 -2.31 -16.70 9.67
C GLN A 105 -1.65 -16.73 11.05
N LEU A 106 -0.35 -17.01 11.15
CA LEU A 106 0.37 -17.00 12.42
C LEU A 106 0.32 -15.62 13.10
N PHE A 107 0.50 -14.55 12.33
CA PHE A 107 0.35 -13.17 12.81
C PHE A 107 -1.04 -12.90 13.37
N ASN A 108 -2.10 -13.35 12.67
CA ASN A 108 -3.49 -13.15 13.11
C ASN A 108 -3.84 -13.89 14.41
N HIS A 109 -3.14 -14.99 14.73
CA HIS A 109 -3.38 -15.78 15.95
C HIS A 109 -2.46 -15.41 17.13
N SER A 110 -1.43 -14.58 16.92
CA SER A 110 -0.43 -14.27 17.94
C SER A 110 -0.50 -12.82 18.40
N LYS A 111 -1.03 -12.60 19.61
CA LYS A 111 -1.02 -11.27 20.26
C LYS A 111 0.39 -10.69 20.40
N TYR A 112 1.38 -11.56 20.62
CA TYR A 112 2.77 -11.16 20.68
C TYR A 112 3.24 -10.56 19.35
N LEU A 113 2.96 -11.23 18.23
CA LEU A 113 3.33 -10.72 16.91
C LEU A 113 2.57 -9.43 16.56
N GLN A 114 1.32 -9.29 17.00
CA GLN A 114 0.51 -8.09 16.76
C GLN A 114 1.01 -6.85 17.52
N ALA A 115 1.82 -7.01 18.57
CA ALA A 115 2.41 -5.89 19.31
C ALA A 115 3.70 -5.34 18.65
N ILE A 116 4.34 -6.12 17.78
CA ILE A 116 5.64 -5.76 17.17
C ILE A 116 5.53 -4.66 16.11
N PRO A 117 4.48 -4.59 15.24
CA PRO A 117 4.35 -3.56 14.21
C PRO A 117 4.52 -2.13 14.72
N GLU A 118 4.07 -1.83 15.93
CA GLU A 118 4.21 -0.49 16.53
C GLU A 118 5.68 -0.11 16.72
N ILE A 119 6.49 -1.04 17.24
CA ILE A 119 7.94 -0.88 17.43
C ILE A 119 8.64 -0.87 16.07
N PHE A 120 8.25 -1.76 15.16
CA PHE A 120 8.85 -1.87 13.82
C PHE A 120 8.70 -0.57 13.01
N ASN A 121 7.52 0.05 13.06
CA ASN A 121 7.25 1.29 12.31
C ASN A 121 7.87 2.53 12.96
N ASN A 122 8.23 2.48 14.25
CA ASN A 122 8.77 3.61 15.01
C ASN A 122 10.02 3.19 15.81
N PRO A 123 11.14 2.92 15.14
CA PRO A 123 12.39 2.63 15.83
C PRO A 123 12.81 3.84 16.67
N LYS A 124 13.30 3.57 17.89
CA LYS A 124 13.86 4.60 18.80
C LYS A 124 15.21 5.11 18.32
#